data_AF-A0A8T0Y9S8-F1
#
_entry.id   AF-A0A8T0Y9S8-F1
#
_cell.length_a   1.000
_cell.length_b   1.000
_cell.length_c   1.000
_cell.angle_alpha   90.00
_cell.angle_beta   90.00
_cell.angle_gamma   90.00
#
_symmetry.space_group_name_H-M   'P 1'
#
loop_
_entity.id
_entity.type
_entity.pdbx_description
1 polymer ?
#
loop_
_entity_poly.entity_id
_entity_poly.type
_entity_poly.pdbx_seq_one_letter_code
_entity_poly.pdbx_strand_id
1 'polypeptide(L)'
;MLIQHLLPAVRERWPSVCNGELLRVQQDNAPAHISPTDTQFVAAAAELGLSIELCCQPPNSPDFNCLGLGLFSAIQVHQRLRTPRSIEELVEAVEAAYWELPPSTINAAFLSLQGSIDLCILDGGGNAFRPPHIGKAKLRREGRLPESVQCSSEIAAIMSQLRIA
;
A
#
# COMPACT_ATOMS: atom_id res chain seq x y z
N MET A 1 8.30 17.26 -0.26
CA MET A 1 8.59 15.86 0.10
C MET A 1 8.52 14.91 -1.10
N LEU A 2 7.37 14.75 -1.78
CA LEU A 2 7.23 13.79 -2.89
C LEU A 2 8.18 14.08 -4.06
N ILE A 3 8.19 15.30 -4.60
CA ILE A 3 9.07 15.67 -5.71
C ILE A 3 10.56 15.54 -5.33
N GLN A 4 10.93 16.03 -4.16
CA GLN A 4 12.34 16.13 -3.73
C GLN A 4 12.94 14.80 -3.25
N HIS A 5 12.13 13.87 -2.73
CA HIS A 5 12.62 12.63 -2.14
C HIS A 5 12.05 11.37 -2.80
N LEU A 6 10.74 11.31 -3.06
CA LEU A 6 10.13 10.11 -3.63
C LEU A 6 10.57 9.89 -5.08
N LEU A 7 10.46 10.90 -5.95
CA LEU A 7 10.78 10.72 -7.38
C LEU A 7 12.24 10.31 -7.62
N PRO A 8 13.26 10.95 -7.00
CA PRO A 8 14.63 10.50 -7.14
C PRO A 8 14.85 9.08 -6.63
N ALA A 9 14.23 8.71 -5.50
CA ALA A 9 14.35 7.37 -4.92
C ALA A 9 13.71 6.30 -5.82
N VAL A 10 12.54 6.58 -6.41
CA VAL A 10 11.90 5.66 -7.38
C VAL A 10 12.80 5.45 -8.58
N ARG A 11 13.36 6.53 -9.16
CA ARG A 11 14.28 6.42 -10.30
C ARG A 11 15.52 5.58 -9.97
N GLU A 12 16.07 5.71 -8.77
CA GLU A 12 17.24 4.95 -8.34
C GLU A 12 16.92 3.48 -8.05
N ARG A 13 15.78 3.21 -7.39
CA ARG A 13 15.48 1.90 -6.81
C ARG A 13 14.54 1.04 -7.66
N TRP A 14 13.86 1.63 -8.65
CA TRP A 14 12.84 0.93 -9.44
C TRP A 14 13.02 1.15 -10.95
N PRO A 15 14.00 0.47 -11.58
CA PRO A 15 14.35 0.69 -12.99
C PRO A 15 13.22 0.39 -13.99
N SER A 16 12.28 -0.51 -13.66
CA SER A 16 11.18 -0.86 -14.57
C SER A 16 10.21 0.30 -14.81
N VAL A 17 10.03 1.18 -13.82
CA VAL A 17 9.22 2.41 -13.95
C VAL A 17 9.84 3.37 -14.96
N CYS A 18 11.17 3.44 -15.00
CA CYS A 18 11.92 4.22 -15.99
C CYS A 18 11.79 3.63 -17.42
N ASN A 19 11.41 2.35 -17.53
CA ASN A 19 11.17 1.68 -18.81
C ASN A 19 9.70 1.74 -19.24
N GLY A 20 8.90 2.61 -18.61
CA GLY A 20 7.51 2.86 -18.98
C GLY A 20 6.47 2.00 -18.24
N GLU A 21 6.87 1.21 -17.25
CA GLU A 21 5.91 0.56 -16.35
C GLU A 21 5.23 1.61 -15.46
N LEU A 22 3.90 1.61 -15.42
CA LEU A 22 3.13 2.55 -14.60
C LEU A 22 3.21 2.18 -13.12
N LEU A 23 3.80 3.07 -12.32
CA LEU A 23 3.75 3.00 -10.87
C LEU A 23 2.55 3.80 -10.33
N ARG A 24 1.69 3.14 -9.55
CA ARG A 24 0.62 3.82 -8.81
C ARG A 24 1.01 4.03 -7.36
N VAL A 25 0.94 5.27 -6.91
CA VAL A 25 1.17 5.66 -5.51
C VAL A 25 -0.18 6.01 -4.89
N GLN A 26 -0.62 5.14 -3.97
CA GLN A 26 -1.85 5.37 -3.23
C GLN A 26 -1.61 6.25 -2.00
N GLN A 27 -2.50 7.20 -1.78
CA GLN A 27 -2.54 8.07 -0.59
C GLN A 27 -3.96 8.13 0.00
N ASP A 28 -4.07 8.57 1.26
CA ASP A 28 -5.37 8.91 1.84
C ASP A 28 -5.84 10.31 1.44
N ASN A 29 -7.05 10.69 1.87
CA ASN A 29 -7.66 11.97 1.52
C ASN A 29 -7.35 13.08 2.55
N ALA A 30 -6.25 12.98 3.31
CA ALA A 30 -5.86 14.02 4.26
C ALA A 30 -5.62 15.36 3.53
N PRO A 31 -6.03 16.52 4.10
CA PRO A 31 -5.89 17.82 3.45
C PRO A 31 -4.46 18.24 3.09
N ALA A 32 -3.45 17.62 3.72
CA ALA A 32 -2.05 17.88 3.44
C ALA A 32 -1.53 17.17 2.17
N HIS A 33 -2.28 16.21 1.63
CA HIS A 33 -1.92 15.51 0.41
C HIS A 33 -2.24 16.33 -0.83
N ILE A 34 -1.38 16.22 -1.84
CA ILE A 34 -1.56 16.92 -3.12
C ILE A 34 -2.59 16.20 -3.98
N SER A 35 -3.20 16.94 -4.91
CA SER A 35 -4.12 16.36 -5.88
C SER A 35 -3.44 15.24 -6.68
N PRO A 36 -4.15 14.14 -7.01
CA PRO A 36 -3.70 13.16 -8.00
C PRO A 36 -3.27 13.76 -9.34
N THR A 37 -3.83 14.92 -9.69
CA THR A 37 -3.55 15.66 -10.92
C THR A 37 -2.69 16.90 -10.67
N ASP A 38 -1.91 16.94 -9.59
CA ASP A 38 -1.02 18.05 -9.28
C ASP A 38 -0.01 18.27 -10.42
N THR A 39 -0.05 19.45 -11.04
CA THR A 39 0.72 19.73 -12.26
C THR A 39 2.22 19.80 -12.00
N GLN A 40 2.64 20.22 -10.80
CA GLN A 40 4.07 20.28 -10.46
C GLN A 40 4.64 18.88 -10.27
N PHE A 41 3.89 17.98 -9.62
CA PHE A 41 4.29 16.59 -9.46
C PHE A 41 4.38 15.86 -10.80
N VAL A 42 3.35 16.01 -11.66
CA VAL A 42 3.33 15.39 -13.00
C VAL A 42 4.50 15.88 -13.86
N ALA A 43 4.77 17.20 -13.87
CA ALA A 43 5.89 17.76 -14.61
C ALA A 43 7.23 17.20 -14.10
N ALA A 44 7.46 17.20 -12.79
CA ALA A 44 8.70 16.69 -12.20
C ALA A 44 8.91 15.20 -12.45
N ALA A 45 7.85 14.39 -12.45
CA ALA A 45 7.92 12.98 -12.80
C ALA A 45 8.29 12.77 -14.28
N ALA A 46 7.68 13.54 -15.18
CA ALA A 46 7.96 13.49 -16.61
C ALA A 46 9.40 13.92 -16.94
N GLU A 47 9.93 14.95 -16.27
CA GLU A 47 11.34 15.37 -16.40
C GLU A 47 12.32 14.27 -16.01
N LEU A 48 11.92 13.39 -15.08
CA LEU A 48 12.70 12.24 -14.64
C LEU A 48 12.44 10.98 -15.49
N GLY A 49 11.56 11.05 -16.49
CA GLY A 49 11.17 9.91 -17.33
C GLY A 49 10.37 8.84 -16.58
N LEU A 50 9.69 9.20 -15.50
CA LEU A 50 8.95 8.25 -14.65
C LEU A 50 7.48 8.20 -15.07
N SER A 51 6.97 7.00 -15.34
CA SER A 51 5.53 6.75 -15.44
C SER A 51 4.96 6.51 -14.04
N ILE A 52 4.50 7.57 -13.38
CA ILE A 52 3.97 7.51 -12.02
C ILE A 52 2.67 8.30 -11.89
N GLU A 53 1.68 7.70 -11.25
CA GLU A 53 0.37 8.29 -11.00
C GLU A 53 0.05 8.24 -9.51
N LEU A 54 -0.44 9.35 -8.97
CA LEU A 54 -1.03 9.37 -7.63
C LEU A 54 -2.49 8.94 -7.71
N CYS A 55 -2.95 8.21 -6.70
CA CYS A 55 -4.37 7.89 -6.55
C CYS A 55 -4.80 7.99 -5.09
N CYS A 56 -6.03 8.43 -4.86
CA CYS A 56 -6.60 8.43 -3.52
C CYS A 56 -7.35 7.14 -3.28
N GLN A 57 -7.25 6.58 -2.07
CA GLN A 57 -8.19 5.56 -1.63
C GLN A 57 -9.61 6.15 -1.48
N PRO A 58 -10.66 5.32 -1.51
CA PRO A 58 -12.02 5.75 -1.17
C PRO A 58 -12.10 6.45 0.21
N PRO A 59 -12.95 7.50 0.36
CA PRO A 59 -13.14 8.17 1.64
C PRO A 59 -13.57 7.21 2.75
N ASN A 60 -13.20 7.50 4.00
CA ASN A 60 -13.57 6.71 5.19
C ASN A 60 -13.31 5.20 5.09
N SER A 61 -12.29 4.80 4.33
CA SER A 61 -11.96 3.40 4.06
C SER A 61 -10.57 3.04 4.60
N PRO A 62 -10.39 2.97 5.94
CA PRO A 62 -9.10 2.64 6.53
C PRO A 62 -8.60 1.25 6.11
N ASP A 63 -9.53 0.33 5.80
CA ASP A 63 -9.23 -1.01 5.28
C ASP A 63 -8.59 -1.02 3.88
N PHE A 64 -8.50 0.16 3.23
CA PHE A 64 -7.84 0.35 1.94
C PHE A 64 -6.50 1.05 2.03
N ASN A 65 -5.96 1.21 3.24
CA ASN A 65 -4.61 1.74 3.47
C ASN A 65 -3.65 0.61 3.85
N CYS A 66 -2.80 0.18 2.92
CA CYS A 66 -1.82 -0.88 3.16
C CYS A 66 -0.87 -0.56 4.33
N LEU A 67 -0.47 0.72 4.48
CA LEU A 67 0.42 1.15 5.56
C LEU A 67 -0.25 1.00 6.92
N GLY A 68 -1.53 1.41 7.01
CA GLY A 68 -2.34 1.29 8.22
C GLY A 68 -2.68 -0.16 8.58
N LEU A 69 -2.97 -1.01 7.58
CA LEU A 69 -3.39 -2.39 7.79
C LEU A 69 -2.33 -3.30 8.44
N GLY A 70 -1.04 -2.97 8.33
CA GLY A 70 -0.01 -3.87 8.85
C GLY A 70 1.38 -3.29 8.98
N LEU A 71 1.78 -2.31 8.17
CA LEU A 71 3.15 -1.80 8.23
C LEU A 71 3.38 -0.98 9.50
N PHE A 72 2.54 0.01 9.79
CA PHE A 72 2.71 0.87 10.97
C PHE A 72 2.58 0.10 12.28
N SER A 73 1.65 -0.85 12.36
CA SER A 73 1.51 -1.70 13.55
C SER A 73 2.74 -2.58 13.76
N ALA A 74 3.32 -3.15 12.69
CA ALA A 74 4.54 -3.93 12.77
C ALA A 74 5.74 -3.06 13.20
N ILE A 75 5.93 -1.88 12.60
CA ILE A 75 6.98 -0.93 13.00
C ILE A 75 6.82 -0.56 14.47
N GLN A 76 5.60 -0.25 14.91
CA GLN A 76 5.35 0.16 16.29
C GLN A 76 5.69 -0.94 17.31
N VAL A 77 5.40 -2.21 17.00
CA VAL A 77 5.79 -3.34 17.86
C VAL A 77 7.31 -3.39 18.03
N HIS A 78 8.07 -3.24 16.93
CA HIS A 78 9.54 -3.25 16.95
C HIS A 78 10.14 -2.00 17.63
N GLN A 79 9.54 -0.83 17.40
CA GLN A 79 9.96 0.43 18.00
C GLN A 79 9.78 0.39 19.52
N ARG A 80 8.71 -0.19 20.05
CA ARG A 80 8.44 -0.28 21.49
C ARG A 80 9.49 -1.10 22.25
N LEU A 81 10.19 -2.01 21.60
CA LEU A 81 11.28 -2.79 22.20
C LEU A 81 12.51 -1.95 22.54
N ARG A 82 12.63 -0.73 21.98
CA ARG A 82 13.81 0.14 22.09
C ARG A 82 13.67 1.24 23.14
N THR A 83 12.46 1.50 23.64
CA THR A 83 12.19 2.50 24.72
C THR A 83 12.88 3.87 24.53
N PRO A 84 12.68 4.56 23.40
CA PRO A 84 13.33 5.85 23.14
C PRO A 84 12.86 6.93 24.12
N ARG A 85 13.77 7.84 24.46
CA ARG A 85 13.58 8.93 25.45
C ARG A 85 13.74 10.33 24.85
N SER A 86 14.09 10.43 23.58
CA SER A 86 14.12 11.68 22.81
C SER A 86 13.47 11.51 21.44
N ILE A 87 13.28 12.61 20.71
CA ILE A 87 12.76 12.58 19.34
C ILE A 87 13.77 11.90 18.42
N GLU A 88 15.06 12.18 18.60
CA GLU A 88 16.16 11.60 17.83
C GLU A 88 16.21 10.08 18.03
N GLU A 89 16.17 9.62 19.28
CA GLU A 89 16.12 8.19 19.60
C GLU A 89 14.85 7.53 19.03
N LEU A 90 13.73 8.25 18.99
CA LEU A 90 12.49 7.75 18.39
C LEU A 90 12.62 7.58 16.87
N VAL A 91 13.19 8.56 16.18
CA VAL A 91 13.44 8.50 14.73
C VAL A 91 14.36 7.33 14.41
N GLU A 92 15.49 7.20 15.12
CA GLU A 92 16.41 6.07 14.97
C GLU A 92 15.73 4.71 15.22
N ALA A 93 14.89 4.63 16.27
CA ALA A 93 14.17 3.41 16.59
C ALA A 93 13.15 3.02 15.52
N VAL A 94 12.46 4.00 14.91
CA VAL A 94 11.50 3.78 13.82
C VAL A 94 12.22 3.36 12.53
N GLU A 95 13.32 4.03 12.19
CA GLU A 95 14.13 3.69 11.02
C GLU A 95 14.72 2.28 11.14
N ALA A 96 15.31 1.94 12.28
CA ALA A 96 15.82 0.60 12.55
C ALA A 96 14.71 -0.45 12.47
N ALA A 97 13.55 -0.17 13.07
CA ALA A 97 12.39 -1.05 12.99
C ALA A 97 11.95 -1.30 11.54
N TYR A 98 11.89 -0.25 10.70
CA TYR A 98 11.55 -0.40 9.29
C TYR A 98 12.53 -1.31 8.55
N TRP A 99 13.84 -1.10 8.71
CA TRP A 99 14.86 -1.90 8.04
C TRP A 99 14.94 -3.36 8.53
N GLU A 100 14.55 -3.62 9.78
CA GLU A 100 14.50 -4.97 10.34
C GLU A 100 13.24 -5.75 9.95
N LEU A 101 12.20 -5.09 9.46
CA LEU A 101 10.97 -5.79 9.07
C LEU A 101 11.24 -6.69 7.86
N PRO A 102 10.86 -7.98 7.93
CA PRO A 102 11.02 -8.85 6.78
C PRO A 102 10.09 -8.39 5.65
N PRO A 103 10.49 -8.48 4.37
CA PRO A 103 9.63 -8.16 3.23
C PRO A 103 8.27 -8.88 3.26
N SER A 104 8.25 -10.04 3.90
CA SER A 104 7.04 -10.85 4.12
C SER A 104 5.96 -10.15 4.95
N THR A 105 6.31 -9.17 5.79
CA THR A 105 5.37 -8.31 6.53
C THR A 105 4.65 -7.36 5.58
N ILE A 106 5.38 -6.71 4.68
CA ILE A 106 4.83 -5.82 3.66
C ILE A 106 3.90 -6.63 2.74
N ASN A 107 4.34 -7.79 2.26
CA ASN A 107 3.50 -8.66 1.43
C ASN A 107 2.21 -9.08 2.17
N ALA A 108 2.29 -9.38 3.48
CA ALA A 108 1.11 -9.74 4.26
C ALA A 108 0.08 -8.59 4.35
N ALA A 109 0.53 -7.33 4.36
CA ALA A 109 -0.34 -6.16 4.34
C ALA A 109 -1.05 -6.01 2.98
N PHE A 110 -0.34 -6.20 1.87
CA PHE A 110 -0.94 -6.22 0.52
C PHE A 110 -1.98 -7.33 0.34
N LEU A 111 -1.72 -8.53 0.85
CA LEU A 111 -2.69 -9.61 0.82
C LEU A 111 -3.93 -9.33 1.70
N SER A 112 -3.76 -8.61 2.81
CA SER A 112 -4.90 -8.12 3.59
C SER A 112 -5.72 -7.10 2.80
N LEU A 113 -5.06 -6.14 2.15
CA LEU A 113 -5.71 -5.13 1.31
C LEU A 113 -6.57 -5.78 0.22
N GLN A 114 -6.02 -6.76 -0.50
CA GLN A 114 -6.75 -7.47 -1.56
C GLN A 114 -7.96 -8.22 -1.00
N GLY A 115 -7.82 -8.87 0.16
CA GLY A 115 -8.97 -9.50 0.83
C GLY A 115 -10.04 -8.52 1.29
N SER A 116 -9.66 -7.31 1.72
CA SER A 116 -10.62 -6.24 2.03
C SER A 116 -11.35 -5.74 0.78
N ILE A 117 -10.64 -5.61 -0.35
CA ILE A 117 -11.25 -5.21 -1.63
C ILE A 117 -12.28 -6.24 -2.08
N ASP A 118 -11.97 -7.54 -1.98
CA ASP A 118 -12.91 -8.61 -2.33
C ASP A 118 -14.22 -8.51 -1.54
N LEU A 119 -14.12 -8.34 -0.21
CA LEU A 119 -15.30 -8.21 0.66
C LEU A 119 -16.10 -6.94 0.37
N CYS A 120 -15.42 -5.83 0.08
CA CYS A 120 -16.07 -4.58 -0.29
C CYS A 120 -16.89 -4.73 -1.58
N ILE A 121 -16.33 -5.39 -2.60
CA ILE A 121 -17.05 -5.61 -3.87
C ILE A 121 -18.28 -6.49 -3.65
N LEU A 122 -18.15 -7.56 -2.85
CA LEU A 122 -19.27 -8.44 -2.51
C LEU A 122 -20.38 -7.71 -1.72
N ASP A 123 -20.00 -6.74 -0.89
CA ASP A 123 -20.92 -5.89 -0.12
C ASP A 123 -21.38 -4.63 -0.88
N GLY A 124 -21.17 -4.58 -2.20
CA GLY A 124 -21.63 -3.47 -3.05
C GLY A 124 -20.99 -2.12 -2.72
N GLY A 125 -19.74 -2.11 -2.24
CA GLY A 125 -19.00 -0.91 -1.84
C GLY A 125 -19.07 -0.60 -0.34
N GLY A 126 -19.76 -1.42 0.45
CA GLY A 126 -19.79 -1.28 1.91
C GLY A 126 -18.42 -1.54 2.56
N ASN A 127 -18.28 -1.10 3.81
CA ASN A 127 -17.06 -1.25 4.64
C ASN A 127 -17.34 -1.89 6.01
N ALA A 128 -18.52 -2.48 6.19
CA ALA A 128 -18.94 -3.09 7.47
C ALA A 128 -18.44 -4.54 7.64
N PHE A 129 -17.47 -4.96 6.83
CA PHE A 129 -16.92 -6.31 6.87
C PHE A 129 -15.75 -6.42 7.85
N ARG A 130 -15.47 -7.66 8.28
CA ARG A 130 -14.25 -7.96 9.02
C ARG A 130 -13.17 -8.43 8.04
N PRO A 131 -11.97 -7.84 8.02
CA PRO A 131 -10.90 -8.27 7.13
C PRO A 131 -10.63 -9.78 7.25
N PRO A 132 -10.46 -10.50 6.13
CA PRO A 132 -10.39 -11.94 6.15
C PRO A 132 -9.04 -12.43 6.68
N HIS A 133 -9.07 -13.37 7.64
CA HIS A 133 -7.87 -14.00 8.20
C HIS A 133 -7.53 -15.30 7.49
N ILE A 134 -6.86 -15.22 6.34
CA ILE A 134 -6.47 -16.40 5.54
C ILE A 134 -5.30 -17.24 6.10
N GLY A 135 -4.88 -17.00 7.34
CA GLY A 135 -3.77 -17.75 7.95
C GLY A 135 -2.42 -17.56 7.23
N LYS A 136 -2.13 -16.33 6.78
CA LYS A 136 -0.95 -15.98 5.96
C LYS A 136 0.37 -16.58 6.46
N ALA A 137 0.63 -16.55 7.77
CA ALA A 137 1.84 -17.13 8.35
C ALA A 137 1.94 -18.65 8.16
N LYS A 138 0.82 -19.37 8.31
CA LYS A 138 0.74 -20.82 8.08
C LYS A 138 0.96 -21.13 6.60
N LEU A 139 0.25 -20.44 5.70
CA LEU A 139 0.40 -20.65 4.25
C LEU A 139 1.83 -20.40 3.79
N ARG A 140 2.50 -19.38 4.32
CA ARG A 140 3.90 -19.09 4.03
C ARG A 140 4.83 -20.22 4.44
N ARG A 141 4.67 -20.74 5.67
CA ARG A 141 5.47 -21.85 6.18
C ARG A 141 5.31 -23.12 5.34
N GLU A 142 4.13 -23.31 4.75
CA GLU A 142 3.83 -24.43 3.85
C GLU A 142 4.25 -24.18 2.39
N GLY A 143 4.78 -23.00 2.04
CA GLY A 143 5.10 -22.63 0.65
C GLY A 143 3.87 -22.43 -0.23
N ARG A 144 2.70 -22.17 0.38
CA ARG A 144 1.38 -22.08 -0.28
C ARG A 144 0.77 -20.68 -0.21
N LEU A 145 1.52 -19.68 0.27
CA LEU A 145 1.03 -18.30 0.30
C LEU A 145 0.98 -17.78 -1.14
N PRO A 146 -0.18 -17.31 -1.63
CA PRO A 146 -0.27 -16.78 -2.98
C PRO A 146 0.47 -15.44 -3.07
N GLU A 147 0.93 -15.11 -4.28
CA GLU A 147 1.48 -13.78 -4.60
C GLU A 147 0.37 -12.71 -4.63
N SER A 148 -0.83 -13.09 -5.07
CA SER A 148 -2.04 -12.27 -5.07
C SER A 148 -3.28 -13.11 -4.74
N VAL A 149 -4.23 -12.51 -4.04
CA VAL A 149 -5.56 -13.07 -3.80
C VAL A 149 -6.30 -13.10 -5.13
N GLN A 150 -6.81 -14.29 -5.49
CA GLN A 150 -7.58 -14.48 -6.71
C GLN A 150 -9.02 -14.03 -6.47
N CYS A 151 -9.55 -13.21 -7.37
CA CYS A 151 -10.95 -12.83 -7.35
C CYS A 151 -11.84 -14.07 -7.45
N SER A 152 -12.92 -14.11 -6.67
CA SER A 152 -13.93 -15.16 -6.81
C SER A 152 -14.67 -15.04 -8.15
N SER A 153 -15.29 -16.13 -8.60
CA SER A 153 -16.13 -16.12 -9.80
C SER A 153 -17.32 -15.15 -9.69
N GLU A 154 -17.81 -14.93 -8.47
CA GLU A 154 -18.88 -13.97 -8.17
C GLU A 154 -18.40 -12.53 -8.37
N ILE A 155 -17.23 -12.18 -7.83
CA ILE A 155 -16.60 -10.87 -8.05
C ILE A 155 -16.32 -10.66 -9.53
N ALA A 156 -15.80 -11.68 -10.24
CA ALA A 156 -15.57 -11.60 -11.67
C ALA A 156 -16.86 -11.30 -12.45
N ALA A 157 -17.98 -11.90 -12.06
CA ALA A 157 -19.28 -11.63 -12.66
C ALA A 157 -19.74 -10.19 -12.40
N ILE A 158 -19.65 -9.69 -11.16
CA ILE A 158 -19.97 -8.31 -10.79
C ILE A 158 -19.14 -7.32 -11.63
N MET A 159 -17.81 -7.54 -11.67
CA MET A 159 -16.89 -6.66 -12.41
C MET A 159 -17.15 -6.66 -13.92
N SER A 160 -17.61 -7.79 -14.49
CA SER A 160 -17.96 -7.87 -15.91
C SER A 160 -19.19 -7.02 -16.27
N GLN A 161 -20.15 -6.89 -15.35
CA GLN A 161 -21.35 -6.07 -15.54
C GLN A 161 -21.02 -4.57 -15.44
N LEU A 162 -20.08 -4.20 -14.57
CA LEU A 162 -19.65 -2.81 -14.39
C LEU A 162 -18.82 -2.27 -15.56
N ARG A 163 -18.16 -3.13 -16.35
CA ARG A 163 -17.36 -2.73 -17.53
C ARG A 163 -18.21 -2.36 -18.76
N ILE A 164 -19.54 -2.48 -18.70
CA ILE A 164 -20.47 -2.22 -19.80
C ILE A 164 -21.21 -0.87 -19.62
N ALA A 165 -20.94 -0.12 -18.55
CA ALA A 165 -21.51 1.20 -18.29
C ALA A 165 -20.55 2.34 -18.66
#